data_AF-I0HH07-F1
#
_entry.id   AF-I0HH07-F1
#
_cell.length_a   1.000
_cell.length_b   1.000
_cell.length_c   1.000
_cell.angle_alpha   90.00
_cell.angle_beta   90.00
_cell.angle_gamma   90.00
#
_symmetry.space_group_name_H-M   'P 1'
#
loop_
_entity.id
_entity.type
_entity.pdbx_description
1 polymer ?
#
loop_
_entity_poly.entity_id
_entity_poly.type
_entity_poly.pdbx_seq_one_letter_code
_entity_poly.pdbx_strand_id
1 'polypeptide(L)'
;MRTTPLRRAALVAAGALLGLTGLIGVASPASATNHGSEPLPGCVSADKAPLSVSGWQKGKTDAVVKYDGPAPLCQDLVVNMLTYTATSSSFKLPQYLFDSQTLQIKKDATSGTLEFSGAEVPGCFAQIDLVRGERIINPLKSDNDLYGDRKLKWWNGGEGECSAKPVAEPIADCTGAASVKLINPQTTKETTFDVTAEGGFTKTVVIEPNDFGTVEIPADNAKNIVVKANGKELYNGTPSKPEDCPKPQPTPAVLTPSSTCDGLTFTVKNPGDGKDVTVTFTPSQGNGDAKVVTLKPGQDTEVTFPAKENLAVTVSGDITASNGVVTWTKPEECETPVKPSTPASEGPSEQPSEGPSEEPSATPSESVSESASPSVSATTSTTPVATTPVSDNEDGGSLPVTGAAAGGIAGGAALLLVVGAGLFFMARRRKLNFKA
;
A
#
# COMPACT_ATOMS: atom_id res chain seq x y z
N MET A 1 41.09 -26.46 37.95
CA MET A 1 39.81 -25.76 38.18
C MET A 1 39.37 -25.18 36.85
N ARG A 2 38.56 -25.92 36.08
CA ARG A 2 37.14 -25.62 35.80
C ARG A 2 36.90 -24.16 35.37
N THR A 3 36.82 -23.95 34.06
CA THR A 3 36.07 -22.83 33.47
C THR A 3 35.17 -23.39 32.37
N THR A 4 33.88 -23.42 32.68
CA THR A 4 32.76 -23.67 31.76
C THR A 4 31.69 -22.60 32.04
N PRO A 5 30.72 -22.38 31.13
CA PRO A 5 30.57 -21.09 30.45
C PRO A 5 29.16 -20.49 30.64
N LEU A 6 28.81 -19.55 29.75
CA LEU A 6 27.48 -18.95 29.48
C LEU A 6 27.05 -17.78 30.37
N ARG A 7 26.75 -16.64 29.73
CA ARG A 7 25.35 -16.19 29.47
C ARG A 7 25.31 -14.79 28.83
N ARG A 8 24.52 -14.69 27.73
CA ARG A 8 23.49 -13.66 27.38
C ARG A 8 24.01 -12.21 27.17
N ALA A 9 23.45 -11.32 26.36
CA ALA A 9 22.14 -11.15 25.73
C ALA A 9 22.33 -10.25 24.46
N ALA A 10 21.57 -10.47 23.38
CA ALA A 10 20.40 -9.67 22.97
C ALA A 10 20.66 -8.15 22.80
N LEU A 11 20.50 -7.66 21.55
CA LEU A 11 19.98 -6.32 21.27
C LEU A 11 19.37 -6.29 19.86
N VAL A 12 18.05 -6.19 19.82
CA VAL A 12 17.25 -5.67 18.70
C VAL A 12 16.97 -4.22 19.05
N ALA A 13 17.21 -3.28 18.13
CA ALA A 13 16.57 -1.98 18.13
C ALA A 13 16.46 -1.45 16.70
N ALA A 14 15.21 -1.30 16.27
CA ALA A 14 14.82 -0.56 15.07
C ALA A 14 14.99 0.96 15.30
N GLY A 15 15.21 1.71 14.23
CA GLY A 15 15.24 3.17 14.25
C GLY A 15 14.93 3.74 12.88
N ALA A 16 13.69 4.17 12.70
CA ALA A 16 13.20 4.90 11.55
C ALA A 16 13.81 6.31 11.48
N LEU A 17 14.07 6.81 10.26
CA LEU A 17 14.23 8.24 10.00
C LEU A 17 13.49 8.61 8.71
N LEU A 18 12.33 9.23 8.90
CA LEU A 18 11.68 10.08 7.91
C LEU A 18 12.38 11.44 7.87
N GLY A 19 12.50 11.99 6.66
CA GLY A 19 12.36 13.41 6.39
C GLY A 19 13.56 14.31 6.67
N LEU A 20 14.26 14.70 5.60
CA LEU A 20 14.77 16.06 5.50
C LEU A 20 14.60 16.57 4.07
N THR A 21 13.58 17.41 3.90
CA THR A 21 13.44 18.35 2.79
C THR A 21 14.54 19.40 2.87
N GLY A 22 15.20 19.68 1.73
CA GLY A 22 16.26 20.68 1.65
C GLY A 22 16.49 21.16 0.22
N LEU A 23 15.78 22.23 -0.13
CA LEU A 23 16.18 23.36 -1.00
C LEU A 23 16.85 23.08 -2.35
N ILE A 24 16.03 23.24 -3.41
CA ILE A 24 16.24 24.01 -4.64
C ILE A 24 17.70 24.40 -4.95
N GLY A 25 18.27 23.71 -5.94
CA GLY A 25 19.28 24.24 -6.85
C GLY A 25 18.88 23.87 -8.27
N VAL A 26 18.15 24.75 -8.96
CA VAL A 26 17.92 24.63 -10.40
C VAL A 26 19.25 24.93 -11.09
N ALA A 27 20.08 23.90 -11.24
CA ALA A 27 21.08 23.86 -12.29
C ALA A 27 20.49 23.00 -13.40
N SER A 28 20.01 23.65 -14.47
CA SER A 28 19.74 22.97 -15.72
C SER A 28 20.96 22.11 -16.06
N PRO A 29 20.84 20.80 -16.31
CA PRO A 29 21.90 20.13 -17.04
C PRO A 29 21.91 20.81 -18.40
N ALA A 30 22.94 21.60 -18.66
CA ALA A 30 23.25 21.98 -20.02
C ALA A 30 23.36 20.65 -20.79
N SER A 31 22.39 20.39 -21.67
CA SER A 31 22.53 19.35 -22.68
C SER A 31 23.72 19.75 -23.54
N ALA A 32 24.90 19.29 -23.17
CA ALA A 32 26.09 19.40 -23.97
C ALA A 32 25.84 18.54 -25.21
N THR A 33 25.56 19.24 -26.31
CA THR A 33 25.60 18.72 -27.67
C THR A 33 26.86 17.88 -27.88
N ASN A 34 26.65 16.67 -28.40
CA ASN A 34 27.66 15.76 -28.94
C ASN A 34 28.89 16.49 -29.52
N HIS A 35 29.94 16.58 -28.72
CA HIS A 35 31.30 16.72 -29.22
C HIS A 35 32.05 15.52 -28.69
N GLY A 36 32.68 14.76 -29.59
CA GLY A 36 33.43 13.56 -29.27
C GLY A 36 34.45 13.86 -28.19
N SER A 37 34.13 13.51 -26.95
CA SER A 37 35.09 13.39 -25.88
C SER A 37 35.98 12.20 -26.27
N GLU A 38 37.17 12.50 -26.79
CA GLU A 38 38.21 11.48 -26.87
C GLU A 38 38.31 10.81 -25.50
N PRO A 39 38.25 9.46 -25.43
CA PRO A 39 38.34 8.76 -24.16
C PRO A 39 39.63 9.19 -23.45
N LEU A 40 39.53 9.52 -22.16
CA LEU A 40 40.69 9.83 -21.32
C LEU A 40 41.79 8.79 -21.61
N PRO A 41 43.03 9.21 -21.93
CA PRO A 41 44.08 8.27 -22.28
C PRO A 41 44.30 7.30 -21.11
N GLY A 42 43.97 6.03 -21.32
CA GLY A 42 44.16 4.95 -20.34
C GLY A 42 42.91 4.18 -19.90
N CYS A 43 41.71 4.50 -20.40
CA CYS A 43 40.49 3.70 -20.14
C CYS A 43 39.77 3.28 -21.43
N VAL A 44 38.89 2.28 -21.33
CA VAL A 44 38.08 1.75 -22.44
C VAL A 44 36.64 2.27 -22.32
N SER A 45 36.11 2.87 -23.38
CA SER A 45 34.69 3.29 -23.40
C SER A 45 33.76 2.08 -23.37
N ALA A 46 32.69 2.16 -22.58
CA ALA A 46 31.68 1.11 -22.45
C ALA A 46 30.96 0.74 -23.77
N ASP A 47 31.00 1.56 -24.82
CA ASP A 47 30.45 1.19 -26.14
C ASP A 47 31.44 0.37 -26.99
N LYS A 48 32.72 0.42 -26.63
CA LYS A 48 33.83 -0.26 -27.34
C LYS A 48 34.49 -1.35 -26.50
N ALA A 49 34.10 -1.48 -25.23
CA ALA A 49 34.61 -2.50 -24.34
C ALA A 49 34.46 -3.91 -24.95
N PRO A 50 35.53 -4.73 -25.03
CA PRO A 50 35.44 -6.09 -25.52
C PRO A 50 34.66 -6.95 -24.52
N LEU A 51 33.59 -7.59 -25.00
CA LEU A 51 32.74 -8.46 -24.20
C LEU A 51 32.76 -9.88 -24.76
N SER A 52 32.83 -10.86 -23.87
CA SER A 52 32.58 -12.26 -24.20
C SER A 52 31.23 -12.69 -23.65
N VAL A 53 30.46 -13.41 -24.46
CA VAL A 53 29.15 -13.95 -24.06
C VAL A 53 29.24 -15.47 -24.06
N SER A 54 28.84 -16.07 -22.95
CA SER A 54 28.78 -17.53 -22.75
C SER A 54 27.44 -17.92 -22.10
N GLY A 55 27.13 -19.22 -22.03
CA GLY A 55 25.87 -19.71 -21.47
C GLY A 55 24.61 -19.50 -22.33
N TRP A 56 24.69 -18.62 -23.35
CA TRP A 56 23.58 -18.29 -24.23
C TRP A 56 23.01 -19.51 -24.97
N GLN A 57 21.70 -19.70 -24.86
CA GLN A 57 20.92 -20.70 -25.60
C GLN A 57 19.74 -20.02 -26.30
N LYS A 58 19.42 -20.48 -27.52
CA LYS A 58 18.28 -19.96 -28.28
C LYS A 58 16.97 -20.16 -27.50
N GLY A 59 16.15 -19.12 -27.43
CA GLY A 59 14.88 -19.15 -26.71
C GLY A 59 14.99 -19.13 -25.18
N LYS A 60 16.19 -18.86 -24.63
CA LYS A 60 16.42 -18.73 -23.19
C LYS A 60 17.07 -17.39 -22.87
N THR A 61 16.97 -17.00 -21.61
CA THR A 61 17.53 -15.75 -21.06
C THR A 61 18.71 -15.99 -20.13
N ASP A 62 19.22 -17.23 -20.08
CA ASP A 62 20.49 -17.53 -19.42
C ASP A 62 21.67 -17.02 -20.26
N ALA A 63 22.45 -16.09 -19.71
CA ALA A 63 23.67 -15.60 -20.36
C ALA A 63 24.67 -15.08 -19.34
N VAL A 64 25.96 -15.34 -19.60
CA VAL A 64 27.05 -14.76 -18.83
C VAL A 64 27.85 -13.83 -19.74
N VAL A 65 27.87 -12.55 -19.39
CA VAL A 65 28.63 -11.52 -20.10
C VAL A 65 29.84 -11.14 -19.28
N LYS A 66 31.03 -11.29 -19.84
CA LYS A 66 32.29 -10.95 -19.18
C LYS A 66 32.99 -9.81 -19.89
N TYR A 67 33.37 -8.82 -19.09
CA TYR A 67 34.36 -7.83 -19.45
C TYR A 67 35.71 -8.27 -18.85
N ASP A 68 36.73 -8.36 -19.68
CA ASP A 68 38.12 -8.57 -19.27
C ASP A 68 38.98 -7.69 -20.19
N GLY A 69 39.07 -6.42 -19.83
CA GLY A 69 39.62 -5.39 -20.69
C GLY A 69 41.09 -5.15 -20.42
N PRO A 70 41.84 -4.65 -21.41
CA PRO A 70 43.25 -4.26 -21.23
C PRO A 70 43.41 -3.01 -20.34
N ALA A 71 42.31 -2.32 -20.00
CA ALA A 71 42.30 -1.10 -19.21
C ALA A 71 40.96 -0.97 -18.43
N PRO A 72 40.88 -0.07 -17.43
CA PRO A 72 39.63 0.21 -16.72
C PRO A 72 38.55 0.80 -17.64
N LEU A 73 37.27 0.65 -17.28
CA LEU A 73 36.15 1.27 -17.99
C LEU A 73 36.08 2.79 -17.73
N CYS A 74 35.85 3.60 -18.76
CA CYS A 74 35.69 5.05 -18.59
C CYS A 74 34.32 5.44 -17.98
N GLN A 75 33.32 4.57 -18.08
CA GLN A 75 31.96 4.76 -17.57
C GLN A 75 31.33 3.41 -17.20
N ASP A 76 30.18 3.43 -16.54
CA ASP A 76 29.43 2.21 -16.25
C ASP A 76 29.09 1.49 -17.56
N LEU A 77 29.41 0.19 -17.60
CA LEU A 77 29.07 -0.69 -18.71
C LEU A 77 27.74 -1.37 -18.39
N VAL A 78 26.69 -0.93 -19.06
CA VAL A 78 25.34 -1.48 -18.92
C VAL A 78 25.09 -2.53 -20.00
N VAL A 79 24.45 -3.64 -19.64
CA VAL A 79 23.96 -4.66 -20.55
C VAL A 79 22.54 -5.04 -20.16
N ASN A 80 21.66 -5.14 -21.16
CA ASN A 80 20.25 -5.49 -21.00
C ASN A 80 19.98 -6.83 -21.66
N MET A 81 19.29 -7.72 -20.95
CA MET A 81 18.55 -8.83 -21.52
C MET A 81 17.11 -8.35 -21.71
N LEU A 82 16.60 -8.41 -22.93
CA LEU A 82 15.29 -7.87 -23.29
C LEU A 82 14.50 -8.96 -24.01
N THR A 83 13.25 -9.15 -23.62
CA THR A 83 12.33 -10.06 -24.31
C THR A 83 11.17 -9.25 -24.88
N TYR A 84 10.71 -9.60 -26.06
CA TYR A 84 9.65 -8.90 -26.76
C TYR A 84 8.58 -9.89 -27.21
N THR A 85 7.30 -9.48 -27.16
CA THR A 85 6.22 -10.12 -27.91
C THR A 85 6.32 -9.74 -29.39
N ALA A 86 6.13 -10.72 -30.28
CA ALA A 86 6.25 -10.55 -31.72
C ALA A 86 5.03 -11.11 -32.46
N THR A 87 4.87 -10.72 -33.73
CA THR A 87 3.80 -11.20 -34.62
C THR A 87 4.24 -12.37 -35.50
N SER A 88 5.50 -12.81 -35.39
CA SER A 88 6.06 -13.89 -36.20
C SER A 88 7.26 -14.53 -35.51
N SER A 89 7.58 -15.77 -35.86
CA SER A 89 8.80 -16.48 -35.44
C SER A 89 10.08 -15.94 -36.09
N SER A 90 9.95 -15.07 -37.10
CA SER A 90 11.05 -14.31 -37.69
C SER A 90 10.92 -12.84 -37.35
N PHE A 91 12.03 -12.09 -37.46
CA PHE A 91 12.01 -10.65 -37.19
C PHE A 91 10.95 -9.94 -38.03
N LYS A 92 9.94 -9.38 -37.34
CA LYS A 92 8.93 -8.50 -37.90
C LYS A 92 8.58 -7.43 -36.88
N LEU A 93 8.26 -6.24 -37.38
CA LEU A 93 7.77 -5.12 -36.60
C LEU A 93 6.22 -5.02 -36.73
N PRO A 94 5.54 -4.46 -35.73
CA PRO A 94 6.07 -4.01 -34.45
C PRO A 94 6.33 -5.16 -33.47
N GLN A 95 7.18 -4.92 -32.47
CA GLN A 95 7.38 -5.78 -31.31
C GLN A 95 7.35 -4.97 -30.03
N TYR A 96 6.82 -5.53 -28.95
CA TYR A 96 6.59 -4.81 -27.69
C TYR A 96 7.38 -5.47 -26.59
N LEU A 97 8.06 -4.66 -25.77
CA LEU A 97 8.86 -5.19 -24.66
C LEU A 97 7.93 -5.97 -23.73
N PHE A 98 8.33 -7.18 -23.37
CA PHE A 98 7.59 -8.07 -22.49
C PHE A 98 8.24 -8.08 -21.11
N ASP A 99 9.54 -8.33 -21.07
CA ASP A 99 10.32 -8.26 -19.83
C ASP A 99 11.76 -7.83 -20.11
N SER A 100 12.47 -7.42 -19.04
CA SER A 100 13.85 -7.00 -19.12
C SER A 100 14.62 -7.27 -17.83
N GLN A 101 15.90 -7.58 -17.99
CA GLN A 101 16.87 -7.61 -16.90
C GLN A 101 18.05 -6.72 -17.28
N THR A 102 18.36 -5.73 -16.45
CA THR A 102 19.47 -4.80 -16.65
C THR A 102 20.55 -5.07 -15.62
N LEU A 103 21.79 -5.30 -16.07
CA LEU A 103 22.95 -5.46 -15.20
C LEU A 103 24.08 -4.54 -15.65
N GLN A 104 24.99 -4.21 -14.74
CA GLN A 104 26.06 -3.25 -15.01
C GLN A 104 27.38 -3.60 -14.34
N ILE A 105 28.48 -3.30 -15.01
CA ILE A 105 29.83 -3.27 -14.45
C ILE A 105 30.20 -1.81 -14.22
N LYS A 106 30.64 -1.48 -13.01
CA LYS A 106 30.96 -0.10 -12.65
C LYS A 106 32.17 0.43 -13.41
N LYS A 107 32.19 1.75 -13.62
CA LYS A 107 33.37 2.49 -14.09
C LYS A 107 34.60 2.12 -13.27
N ASP A 108 35.77 2.32 -13.86
CA ASP A 108 37.09 2.00 -13.28
C ASP A 108 37.36 0.49 -13.11
N ALA A 109 36.37 -0.39 -13.31
CA ALA A 109 36.59 -1.83 -13.32
C ALA A 109 37.46 -2.25 -14.51
N THR A 110 38.46 -3.08 -14.26
CA THR A 110 39.29 -3.72 -15.31
C THR A 110 38.71 -5.04 -15.79
N SER A 111 37.86 -5.67 -14.98
CA SER A 111 37.11 -6.87 -15.33
C SER A 111 35.78 -6.93 -14.58
N GLY A 112 34.85 -7.76 -15.04
CA GLY A 112 33.59 -8.02 -14.35
C GLY A 112 32.75 -9.07 -15.08
N THR A 113 31.81 -9.66 -14.35
CA THR A 113 30.91 -10.70 -14.87
C THR A 113 29.47 -10.32 -14.54
N LEU A 114 28.60 -10.38 -15.55
CA LEU A 114 27.16 -10.18 -15.44
C LEU A 114 26.47 -11.51 -15.75
N GLU A 115 25.62 -11.98 -14.83
CA GLU A 115 24.88 -13.24 -14.97
C GLU A 115 23.38 -12.95 -15.12
N PHE A 116 22.85 -13.22 -16.31
CA PHE A 116 21.44 -13.09 -16.65
C PHE A 116 20.75 -14.44 -16.52
N SER A 117 19.56 -14.43 -15.93
CA SER A 117 18.69 -15.61 -15.75
C SER A 117 17.26 -15.25 -15.33
N GLY A 118 16.92 -13.95 -15.22
CA GLY A 118 15.67 -13.50 -14.60
C GLY A 118 14.62 -12.98 -15.56
N ALA A 119 14.97 -12.71 -16.83
CA ALA A 119 14.01 -12.17 -17.80
C ALA A 119 13.08 -13.28 -18.30
N GLU A 120 11.77 -13.06 -18.20
CA GLU A 120 10.74 -13.97 -18.68
C GLU A 120 10.62 -13.92 -20.21
N VAL A 121 10.39 -15.07 -20.83
CA VAL A 121 10.14 -15.20 -22.27
C VAL A 121 8.66 -15.49 -22.46
N PRO A 122 7.94 -14.74 -23.31
CA PRO A 122 6.53 -15.02 -23.52
C PRO A 122 6.38 -16.35 -24.29
N GLY A 123 5.37 -17.16 -23.93
CA GLY A 123 5.11 -18.48 -24.51
C GLY A 123 4.51 -18.48 -25.93
N CYS A 124 4.79 -17.43 -26.71
CA CYS A 124 4.28 -17.15 -28.06
C CYS A 124 5.45 -16.73 -28.97
N PHE A 125 5.17 -16.20 -30.16
CA PHE A 125 6.19 -15.57 -30.98
C PHE A 125 6.91 -14.46 -30.20
N ALA A 126 8.24 -14.55 -30.17
CA ALA A 126 9.06 -13.74 -29.31
C ALA A 126 10.43 -13.41 -29.92
N GLN A 127 11.00 -12.31 -29.46
CA GLN A 127 12.40 -11.94 -29.68
C GLN A 127 13.11 -11.82 -28.33
N ILE A 128 14.34 -12.30 -28.25
CA ILE A 128 15.23 -12.07 -27.12
C ILE A 128 16.45 -11.33 -27.64
N ASP A 129 16.79 -10.20 -27.06
CA ASP A 129 17.96 -9.40 -27.38
C ASP A 129 18.84 -9.20 -26.14
N LEU A 130 20.12 -9.56 -26.26
CA LEU A 130 21.15 -9.18 -25.30
C LEU A 130 21.92 -7.99 -25.87
N VAL A 131 21.81 -6.82 -25.23
CA VAL A 131 22.20 -5.54 -25.81
C VAL A 131 23.08 -4.75 -24.86
N ARG A 132 24.18 -4.18 -25.34
CA ARG A 132 25.01 -3.24 -24.57
C ARG A 132 24.43 -1.81 -24.55
N GLY A 133 24.70 -1.06 -23.49
CA GLY A 133 24.32 0.36 -23.33
C GLY A 133 22.91 0.55 -22.76
N GLU A 134 22.65 1.73 -22.20
CA GLU A 134 21.45 2.03 -21.38
C GLU A 134 20.13 2.10 -22.14
N ARG A 135 20.16 2.52 -23.41
CA ARG A 135 18.93 2.79 -24.17
C ARG A 135 18.17 1.49 -24.47
N ILE A 136 16.97 1.36 -23.92
CA ILE A 136 15.96 0.35 -24.25
C ILE A 136 14.95 0.98 -25.23
N ILE A 137 14.60 0.24 -26.29
CA ILE A 137 13.63 0.63 -27.30
C ILE A 137 12.35 -0.16 -27.01
N ASN A 138 11.30 0.54 -26.58
CA ASN A 138 9.97 -0.01 -26.44
C ASN A 138 8.94 0.97 -26.98
N PRO A 139 8.11 0.57 -27.95
CA PRO A 139 8.20 -0.66 -28.75
C PRO A 139 9.20 -0.53 -29.92
N LEU A 140 9.63 -1.68 -30.46
CA LEU A 140 10.34 -1.74 -31.74
C LEU A 140 9.30 -1.52 -32.85
N LYS A 141 9.25 -0.30 -33.42
CA LYS A 141 8.24 0.10 -34.43
C LYS A 141 8.83 0.46 -35.80
N SER A 142 10.15 0.66 -35.94
CA SER A 142 10.78 1.10 -37.19
C SER A 142 12.16 0.47 -37.40
N ASP A 143 12.50 0.16 -38.66
CA ASP A 143 13.83 -0.34 -39.05
C ASP A 143 14.95 0.69 -38.83
N ASN A 144 14.60 1.98 -38.77
CA ASN A 144 15.56 3.06 -38.50
C ASN A 144 15.87 3.22 -37.01
N ASP A 145 15.14 2.53 -36.13
CA ASP A 145 15.32 2.61 -34.68
C ASP A 145 15.44 1.22 -34.05
N LEU A 146 16.54 0.55 -34.39
CA LEU A 146 16.91 -0.76 -33.88
C LEU A 146 18.24 -0.69 -33.14
N TYR A 147 18.54 -1.74 -32.35
CA TYR A 147 19.78 -1.79 -31.57
C TYR A 147 21.07 -1.86 -32.39
N GLY A 148 21.01 -2.36 -33.64
CA GLY A 148 22.17 -2.47 -34.53
C GLY A 148 23.37 -3.17 -33.88
N ASP A 149 24.54 -2.55 -33.98
CA ASP A 149 25.82 -3.05 -33.46
C ASP A 149 25.86 -3.21 -31.93
N ARG A 150 24.84 -2.72 -31.20
CA ARG A 150 24.74 -2.93 -29.76
C ARG A 150 24.29 -4.35 -29.39
N LYS A 151 23.72 -5.12 -30.33
CA LYS A 151 23.29 -6.50 -30.09
C LYS A 151 24.49 -7.43 -29.93
N LEU A 152 24.64 -8.02 -28.75
CA LEU A 152 25.66 -9.01 -28.43
C LEU A 152 25.23 -10.42 -28.84
N LYS A 153 23.96 -10.76 -28.55
CA LYS A 153 23.27 -11.99 -28.97
C LYS A 153 21.79 -11.70 -29.16
N TRP A 154 21.14 -12.48 -30.01
CA TRP A 154 19.70 -12.37 -30.20
C TRP A 154 19.10 -13.70 -30.66
N TRP A 155 17.78 -13.79 -30.52
CA TRP A 155 16.97 -14.90 -31.01
C TRP A 155 15.59 -14.40 -31.42
N ASN A 156 15.04 -14.97 -32.48
CA ASN A 156 13.65 -14.84 -32.88
C ASN A 156 13.06 -16.25 -32.99
N GLY A 157 11.86 -16.46 -32.49
CA GLY A 157 11.19 -17.75 -32.60
C GLY A 157 9.90 -17.80 -31.80
N GLY A 158 9.58 -18.97 -31.26
CA GLY A 158 8.30 -19.23 -30.59
C GLY A 158 7.21 -19.68 -31.56
N GLU A 159 6.01 -19.89 -31.03
CA GLU A 159 4.85 -20.40 -31.77
C GLU A 159 3.57 -19.64 -31.40
N GLY A 160 2.78 -19.25 -32.41
CA GLY A 160 1.50 -18.57 -32.21
C GLY A 160 1.63 -17.09 -31.82
N GLU A 161 0.61 -16.29 -32.16
CA GLU A 161 0.57 -14.89 -31.75
C GLU A 161 0.20 -14.74 -30.28
N CYS A 162 0.86 -13.81 -29.60
CA CYS A 162 0.56 -13.45 -28.22
C CYS A 162 -0.85 -12.84 -28.13
N SER A 163 -1.71 -13.44 -27.31
CA SER A 163 -3.13 -13.08 -27.20
C SER A 163 -3.69 -13.37 -25.81
N ALA A 164 -2.91 -13.08 -24.77
CA ALA A 164 -3.42 -13.21 -23.40
C ALA A 164 -4.62 -12.28 -23.17
N LYS A 165 -5.53 -12.72 -22.30
CA LYS A 165 -6.75 -11.98 -22.03
C LYS A 165 -6.42 -10.73 -21.20
N PRO A 166 -6.98 -9.56 -21.53
CA PRO A 166 -6.87 -8.38 -20.70
C PRO A 166 -7.47 -8.62 -19.30
N VAL A 167 -6.92 -7.95 -18.30
CA VAL A 167 -7.32 -8.10 -16.89
C VAL A 167 -7.74 -6.75 -16.31
N ALA A 168 -8.74 -6.77 -15.44
CA ALA A 168 -9.17 -5.61 -14.66
C ALA A 168 -9.22 -6.00 -13.18
N GLU A 169 -8.51 -5.24 -12.34
CA GLU A 169 -8.38 -5.46 -10.90
C GLU A 169 -8.86 -4.20 -10.17
N PRO A 170 -10.13 -4.15 -9.75
CA PRO A 170 -10.65 -3.03 -8.98
C PRO A 170 -10.35 -3.19 -7.48
N ILE A 171 -9.89 -2.12 -6.86
CA ILE A 171 -9.50 -2.06 -5.45
C ILE A 171 -10.19 -0.84 -4.82
N ALA A 172 -10.91 -1.02 -3.72
CA ALA A 172 -11.42 0.10 -2.94
C ALA A 172 -10.39 0.55 -1.89
N ASP A 173 -10.39 1.83 -1.55
CA ASP A 173 -9.67 2.36 -0.41
C ASP A 173 -10.59 2.47 0.85
N CYS A 174 -10.02 2.92 1.96
CA CYS A 174 -10.79 3.07 3.20
C CYS A 174 -11.78 4.24 3.17
N THR A 175 -11.54 5.24 2.31
CA THR A 175 -12.44 6.39 2.13
C THR A 175 -13.71 5.99 1.36
N GLY A 176 -13.64 4.91 0.60
CA GLY A 176 -14.72 4.42 -0.27
C GLY A 176 -14.50 4.77 -1.74
N ALA A 177 -13.41 5.46 -2.10
CA ALA A 177 -12.99 5.58 -3.49
C ALA A 177 -12.47 4.23 -4.00
N ALA A 178 -12.41 4.07 -5.32
CA ALA A 178 -11.90 2.86 -5.95
C ALA A 178 -10.91 3.18 -7.06
N SER A 179 -9.89 2.33 -7.20
CA SER A 179 -8.92 2.37 -8.30
C SER A 179 -9.05 1.08 -9.09
N VAL A 180 -9.18 1.17 -10.41
CA VAL A 180 -9.23 0.01 -11.31
C VAL A 180 -7.91 -0.09 -12.05
N LYS A 181 -7.11 -1.11 -11.72
CA LYS A 181 -5.90 -1.44 -12.49
C LYS A 181 -6.29 -2.23 -13.73
N LEU A 182 -5.89 -1.74 -14.88
CA LEU A 182 -6.19 -2.30 -16.21
C LEU A 182 -4.89 -2.83 -16.80
N ILE A 183 -4.86 -4.08 -17.23
CA ILE A 183 -3.63 -4.74 -17.67
C ILE A 183 -3.87 -5.35 -19.05
N ASN A 184 -2.97 -5.06 -19.99
CA ASN A 184 -2.98 -5.64 -21.34
C ASN A 184 -1.77 -6.58 -21.52
N PRO A 185 -1.71 -7.72 -20.82
CA PRO A 185 -0.50 -8.52 -20.74
C PRO A 185 -0.30 -9.34 -22.02
N GLN A 186 0.96 -9.69 -22.29
CA GLN A 186 1.39 -10.72 -23.24
C GLN A 186 0.61 -10.70 -24.57
N THR A 187 0.65 -9.56 -25.26
CA THR A 187 -0.06 -9.32 -26.52
C THR A 187 0.79 -8.51 -27.49
N THR A 188 0.30 -8.31 -28.71
CA THR A 188 0.89 -7.43 -29.72
C THR A 188 -0.09 -6.33 -30.17
N LYS A 189 -1.29 -6.29 -29.56
CA LYS A 189 -2.35 -5.34 -29.88
C LYS A 189 -2.71 -4.53 -28.65
N GLU A 190 -2.88 -3.23 -28.84
CA GLU A 190 -3.47 -2.37 -27.82
C GLU A 190 -4.89 -2.85 -27.48
N THR A 191 -5.33 -2.56 -26.25
CA THR A 191 -6.67 -2.89 -25.79
C THR A 191 -7.36 -1.63 -25.31
N THR A 192 -8.60 -1.42 -25.77
CA THR A 192 -9.46 -0.35 -25.25
C THR A 192 -10.28 -0.89 -24.09
N PHE A 193 -10.19 -0.22 -22.95
CA PHE A 193 -10.97 -0.47 -21.76
C PHE A 193 -12.01 0.60 -21.56
N ASP A 194 -13.26 0.20 -21.33
CA ASP A 194 -14.35 1.07 -20.92
C ASP A 194 -14.67 0.77 -19.46
N VAL A 195 -14.52 1.77 -18.61
CA VAL A 195 -14.85 1.73 -17.18
C VAL A 195 -16.05 2.61 -16.94
N THR A 196 -17.15 2.01 -16.51
CA THR A 196 -18.36 2.73 -16.11
C THR A 196 -18.67 2.44 -14.66
N ALA A 197 -19.24 3.41 -13.94
CA ALA A 197 -19.67 3.23 -12.57
C ALA A 197 -20.96 4.01 -12.28
N GLU A 198 -21.45 3.94 -11.03
CA GLU A 198 -22.65 4.66 -10.60
C GLU A 198 -22.52 6.18 -10.80
N GLY A 199 -23.64 6.91 -10.83
CA GLY A 199 -23.66 8.35 -11.00
C GLY A 199 -23.22 8.82 -12.39
N GLY A 200 -23.26 7.95 -13.40
CA GLY A 200 -22.91 8.27 -14.79
C GLY A 200 -21.42 8.38 -15.05
N PHE A 201 -20.57 7.89 -14.13
CA PHE A 201 -19.12 7.86 -14.35
C PHE A 201 -18.78 6.98 -15.55
N THR A 202 -18.00 7.52 -16.48
CA THR A 202 -17.50 6.79 -17.65
C THR A 202 -16.09 7.24 -17.99
N LYS A 203 -15.22 6.28 -18.26
CA LYS A 203 -13.85 6.51 -18.68
C LYS A 203 -13.41 5.44 -19.67
N THR A 204 -12.91 5.87 -20.82
CA THR A 204 -12.28 4.99 -21.80
C THR A 204 -10.76 5.20 -21.76
N VAL A 205 -10.01 4.11 -21.71
CA VAL A 205 -8.53 4.10 -21.68
C VAL A 205 -8.01 3.09 -22.68
N VAL A 206 -7.03 3.49 -23.50
CA VAL A 206 -6.31 2.58 -24.40
C VAL A 206 -4.98 2.22 -23.76
N ILE A 207 -4.71 0.92 -23.62
CA ILE A 207 -3.48 0.41 -23.01
C ILE A 207 -2.65 -0.30 -24.11
N GLU A 208 -1.40 0.14 -24.28
CA GLU A 208 -0.46 -0.49 -25.23
C GLU A 208 -0.15 -1.94 -24.82
N PRO A 209 0.39 -2.78 -25.72
CA PRO A 209 0.76 -4.15 -25.41
C PRO A 209 1.78 -4.26 -24.27
N ASN A 210 1.56 -5.23 -23.38
CA ASN A 210 2.39 -5.52 -22.20
C ASN A 210 2.47 -4.35 -21.21
N ASP A 211 1.50 -3.44 -21.25
CA ASP A 211 1.43 -2.27 -20.37
C ASP A 211 0.22 -2.34 -19.43
N PHE A 212 0.15 -1.41 -18.49
CA PHE A 212 -0.96 -1.26 -17.58
C PHE A 212 -1.35 0.21 -17.39
N GLY A 213 -2.59 0.42 -16.95
CA GLY A 213 -3.10 1.72 -16.58
C GLY A 213 -3.94 1.65 -15.33
N THR A 214 -4.37 2.80 -14.83
CA THR A 214 -5.24 2.88 -13.66
C THR A 214 -6.32 3.93 -13.90
N VAL A 215 -7.55 3.62 -13.49
CA VAL A 215 -8.68 4.54 -13.48
C VAL A 215 -9.10 4.75 -12.04
N GLU A 216 -9.00 6.00 -11.57
CA GLU A 216 -9.49 6.41 -10.26
C GLU A 216 -10.98 6.77 -10.34
N ILE A 217 -11.76 6.27 -9.39
CA ILE A 217 -13.21 6.43 -9.28
C ILE A 217 -13.50 7.05 -7.90
N PRO A 218 -14.10 8.26 -7.86
CA PRO A 218 -14.48 8.90 -6.60
C PRO A 218 -15.43 8.05 -5.76
N ALA A 219 -15.41 8.24 -4.44
CA ALA A 219 -16.22 7.46 -3.49
C ALA A 219 -17.73 7.52 -3.79
N ASP A 220 -18.22 8.66 -4.27
CA ASP A 220 -19.64 8.85 -4.62
C ASP A 220 -20.09 7.98 -5.80
N ASN A 221 -19.14 7.53 -6.64
CA ASN A 221 -19.38 6.76 -7.86
C ASN A 221 -18.88 5.31 -7.75
N ALA A 222 -18.17 4.93 -6.68
CA ALA A 222 -17.44 3.66 -6.53
C ALA A 222 -18.33 2.44 -6.23
N LYS A 223 -19.44 2.33 -6.95
CA LYS A 223 -20.44 1.26 -6.89
C LYS A 223 -20.83 0.86 -8.30
N ASN A 224 -21.26 -0.40 -8.46
CA ASN A 224 -21.70 -0.95 -9.76
C ASN A 224 -20.68 -0.69 -10.88
N ILE A 225 -19.39 -0.85 -10.56
CA ILE A 225 -18.30 -0.68 -11.51
C ILE A 225 -18.38 -1.82 -12.53
N VAL A 226 -18.45 -1.45 -13.80
CA VAL A 226 -18.38 -2.37 -14.93
C VAL A 226 -17.15 -2.02 -15.75
N VAL A 227 -16.31 -3.01 -16.00
CA VAL A 227 -15.11 -2.87 -16.83
C VAL A 227 -15.26 -3.79 -18.04
N LYS A 228 -15.13 -3.22 -19.23
CA LYS A 228 -15.13 -3.96 -20.50
C LYS A 228 -13.82 -3.74 -21.22
N ALA A 229 -13.29 -4.79 -21.85
CA ALA A 229 -12.18 -4.70 -22.79
C ALA A 229 -12.65 -5.11 -24.18
N ASN A 230 -12.52 -4.23 -25.16
CA ASN A 230 -13.00 -4.43 -26.53
C ASN A 230 -14.46 -4.93 -26.57
N GLY A 231 -15.32 -4.33 -25.73
CA GLY A 231 -16.74 -4.68 -25.60
C GLY A 231 -17.06 -5.92 -24.76
N LYS A 232 -16.06 -6.71 -24.33
CA LYS A 232 -16.25 -7.87 -23.47
C LYS A 232 -16.10 -7.51 -22.00
N GLU A 233 -17.10 -7.86 -21.18
CA GLU A 233 -17.06 -7.66 -19.74
C GLU A 233 -15.95 -8.46 -19.07
N LEU A 234 -15.12 -7.77 -18.27
CA LEU A 234 -14.06 -8.34 -17.44
C LEU A 234 -14.42 -8.31 -15.96
N TYR A 235 -15.14 -7.28 -15.54
CA TYR A 235 -15.57 -7.08 -14.16
C TYR A 235 -16.94 -6.41 -14.11
N ASN A 236 -17.74 -6.80 -13.14
CA ASN A 236 -19.02 -6.19 -12.83
C ASN A 236 -19.30 -6.36 -11.33
N GLY A 237 -19.27 -5.27 -10.57
CA GLY A 237 -19.50 -5.33 -9.14
C GLY A 237 -19.09 -4.08 -8.37
N THR A 238 -19.12 -4.19 -7.05
CA THR A 238 -18.63 -3.15 -6.13
C THR A 238 -17.42 -3.71 -5.38
N PRO A 239 -16.26 -3.03 -5.38
CA PRO A 239 -15.07 -3.54 -4.72
C PRO A 239 -15.22 -3.47 -3.20
N SER A 240 -14.78 -4.51 -2.50
CA SER A 240 -14.80 -4.54 -1.03
C SER A 240 -13.71 -3.63 -0.46
N LYS A 241 -14.04 -2.89 0.62
CA LYS A 241 -13.04 -2.15 1.38
C LYS A 241 -12.00 -3.12 1.99
N PRO A 242 -10.73 -2.69 2.12
CA PRO A 242 -9.71 -3.47 2.80
C PRO A 242 -10.11 -3.83 4.24
N GLU A 243 -9.78 -5.05 4.68
CA GLU A 243 -10.12 -5.52 6.04
C GLU A 243 -9.43 -4.72 7.15
N ASP A 244 -8.26 -4.13 6.84
CA ASP A 244 -7.44 -3.36 7.78
C ASP A 244 -7.75 -1.85 7.80
N CYS A 245 -8.94 -1.46 7.32
CA CYS A 245 -9.33 -0.06 7.41
C CYS A 245 -9.48 0.37 8.87
N PRO A 246 -8.90 1.54 9.25
CA PRO A 246 -8.98 2.02 10.62
C PRO A 246 -10.45 2.18 11.00
N LYS A 247 -10.86 1.44 12.02
CA LYS A 247 -12.19 1.61 12.62
C LYS A 247 -12.22 2.99 13.28
N PRO A 248 -13.31 3.77 13.13
CA PRO A 248 -13.44 5.03 13.84
C PRO A 248 -13.25 4.79 15.35
N GLN A 249 -12.42 5.61 15.98
CA GLN A 249 -12.13 5.48 17.40
C GLN A 249 -13.38 5.91 18.20
N PRO A 250 -13.81 5.12 19.20
CA PRO A 250 -15.02 5.45 19.98
C PRO A 250 -14.83 6.74 20.77
N THR A 251 -15.86 7.58 20.82
CA THR A 251 -15.87 8.80 21.62
C THR A 251 -15.82 8.43 23.12
N PRO A 252 -14.90 9.01 23.92
CA PRO A 252 -14.78 8.67 25.35
C PRO A 252 -15.96 9.21 26.16
N ALA A 253 -16.37 8.46 27.19
CA ALA A 253 -17.34 8.93 28.18
C ALA A 253 -16.77 10.08 29.01
N VAL A 254 -17.64 10.98 29.46
CA VAL A 254 -17.26 12.17 30.25
C VAL A 254 -18.01 12.16 31.57
N LEU A 255 -17.32 12.52 32.65
CA LEU A 255 -17.87 12.68 33.99
C LEU A 255 -17.70 14.12 34.47
N THR A 256 -18.80 14.73 34.88
CA THR A 256 -18.85 16.11 35.36
C THR A 256 -19.39 16.16 36.79
N PRO A 257 -18.58 16.54 37.80
CA PRO A 257 -19.06 16.79 39.15
C PRO A 257 -19.73 18.17 39.27
N SER A 258 -20.75 18.27 40.12
CA SER A 258 -21.45 19.51 40.46
C SER A 258 -21.76 19.54 41.97
N SER A 259 -21.41 20.63 42.65
CA SER A 259 -21.72 20.83 44.07
C SER A 259 -22.94 21.74 44.21
N THR A 260 -23.99 21.26 44.87
CA THR A 260 -25.22 22.00 45.17
C THR A 260 -25.39 22.14 46.69
N CYS A 261 -26.38 22.93 47.13
CA CYS A 261 -26.74 23.04 48.55
C CYS A 261 -27.17 21.70 49.15
N ASP A 262 -27.74 20.81 48.33
CA ASP A 262 -28.27 19.52 48.76
C ASP A 262 -27.21 18.42 48.76
N GLY A 263 -26.08 18.60 48.07
CA GLY A 263 -25.01 17.62 48.03
C GLY A 263 -24.05 17.72 46.85
N LEU A 264 -23.31 16.63 46.61
CA LEU A 264 -22.40 16.48 45.49
C LEU A 264 -22.99 15.50 44.48
N THR A 265 -23.14 15.95 43.23
CA THR A 265 -23.71 15.16 42.15
C THR A 265 -22.70 14.94 41.03
N PHE A 266 -22.65 13.72 40.52
CA PHE A 266 -21.82 13.33 39.39
C PHE A 266 -22.70 12.95 38.21
N THR A 267 -22.61 13.68 37.11
CA THR A 267 -23.25 13.30 35.85
C THR A 267 -22.23 12.55 35.00
N VAL A 268 -22.57 11.34 34.58
CA VAL A 268 -21.75 10.52 33.69
C VAL A 268 -22.49 10.38 32.37
N LYS A 269 -21.87 10.81 31.28
CA LYS A 269 -22.43 10.70 29.93
C LYS A 269 -21.60 9.74 29.08
N ASN A 270 -22.24 8.70 28.56
CA ASN A 270 -21.59 7.72 27.68
C ASN A 270 -22.17 7.82 26.26
N PRO A 271 -21.42 8.36 25.28
CA PRO A 271 -21.86 8.44 23.89
C PRO A 271 -22.32 7.09 23.31
N GLY A 272 -23.21 7.12 22.31
CA GLY A 272 -23.74 5.92 21.66
C GLY A 272 -22.68 5.06 20.96
N ASP A 273 -21.58 5.68 20.54
CA ASP A 273 -20.40 5.06 19.93
C ASP A 273 -19.29 4.77 20.95
N GLY A 274 -19.53 5.01 22.24
CA GLY A 274 -18.59 4.76 23.33
C GLY A 274 -18.35 3.27 23.61
N LYS A 275 -17.61 2.97 24.68
CA LYS A 275 -17.45 1.60 25.21
C LYS A 275 -18.26 1.45 26.49
N ASP A 276 -18.40 0.22 26.99
CA ASP A 276 -18.89 0.01 28.36
C ASP A 276 -17.92 0.69 29.34
N VAL A 277 -18.46 1.49 30.26
CA VAL A 277 -17.70 2.28 31.22
C VAL A 277 -18.20 1.99 32.63
N THR A 278 -17.29 1.65 33.53
CA THR A 278 -17.56 1.46 34.96
C THR A 278 -16.89 2.56 35.77
N VAL A 279 -17.66 3.22 36.62
CA VAL A 279 -17.20 4.24 37.56
C VAL A 279 -17.66 3.88 38.96
N THR A 280 -16.73 3.96 39.91
CA THR A 280 -16.96 3.76 41.34
C THR A 280 -16.80 5.07 42.07
N PHE A 281 -17.78 5.39 42.90
CA PHE A 281 -17.84 6.56 43.75
C PHE A 281 -17.78 6.11 45.20
N THR A 282 -16.69 6.43 45.90
CA THR A 282 -16.45 6.02 47.29
C THR A 282 -16.46 7.24 48.20
N PRO A 283 -17.52 7.47 48.98
CA PRO A 283 -17.58 8.56 49.96
C PRO A 283 -16.58 8.39 51.11
N SER A 284 -16.19 9.49 51.76
CA SER A 284 -15.40 9.50 52.98
C SER A 284 -16.12 8.79 54.15
N GLN A 285 -15.35 8.26 55.10
CA GLN A 285 -15.88 7.44 56.19
C GLN A 285 -17.01 8.16 56.95
N GLY A 286 -18.17 7.52 57.06
CA GLY A 286 -19.39 8.10 57.67
C GLY A 286 -20.38 8.74 56.68
N ASN A 287 -20.03 8.85 55.40
CA ASN A 287 -20.86 9.47 54.36
C ASN A 287 -21.61 8.50 53.45
N GLY A 288 -21.71 7.22 53.84
CA GLY A 288 -22.52 6.19 53.16
C GLY A 288 -21.67 5.14 52.43
N ASP A 289 -22.36 4.23 51.73
CA ASP A 289 -21.73 3.15 50.97
C ASP A 289 -21.22 3.62 49.60
N ALA A 290 -20.22 2.91 49.07
CA ALA A 290 -19.72 3.14 47.72
C ALA A 290 -20.78 2.80 46.67
N LYS A 291 -20.89 3.64 45.64
CA LYS A 291 -21.79 3.43 44.50
C LYS A 291 -20.99 3.07 43.26
N VAL A 292 -21.33 1.96 42.63
CA VAL A 292 -20.72 1.52 41.37
C VAL A 292 -21.77 1.66 40.27
N VAL A 293 -21.39 2.31 39.18
CA VAL A 293 -22.23 2.47 37.99
C VAL A 293 -21.49 1.87 36.80
N THR A 294 -22.17 1.02 36.05
CA THR A 294 -21.72 0.54 34.73
C THR A 294 -22.70 1.04 33.67
N LEU A 295 -22.20 1.82 32.72
CA LEU A 295 -22.96 2.39 31.62
C LEU A 295 -22.59 1.70 30.31
N LYS A 296 -23.61 1.26 29.57
CA LYS A 296 -23.46 0.86 28.17
C LYS A 296 -23.37 2.10 27.28
N PRO A 297 -22.87 1.97 26.03
CA PRO A 297 -22.91 3.06 25.06
C PRO A 297 -24.31 3.65 24.92
N GLY A 298 -24.40 4.97 24.93
CA GLY A 298 -25.65 5.74 24.84
C GLY A 298 -26.41 5.89 26.16
N GLN A 299 -25.85 5.46 27.29
CA GLN A 299 -26.46 5.62 28.60
C GLN A 299 -25.83 6.78 29.37
N ASP A 300 -26.71 7.58 29.98
CA ASP A 300 -26.32 8.63 30.90
C ASP A 300 -26.86 8.31 32.30
N THR A 301 -26.13 8.72 33.34
CA THR A 301 -26.64 8.61 34.71
C THR A 301 -26.18 9.76 35.58
N GLU A 302 -26.84 9.86 36.72
CA GLU A 302 -26.55 10.84 37.75
C GLU A 302 -26.42 10.16 39.11
N VAL A 303 -25.33 10.44 39.82
CA VAL A 303 -25.04 9.88 41.14
C VAL A 303 -24.89 11.00 42.15
N THR A 304 -25.82 11.07 43.10
CA THR A 304 -25.83 12.11 44.13
C THR A 304 -25.45 11.57 45.51
N PHE A 305 -24.72 12.37 46.26
CA PHE A 305 -24.37 12.17 47.67
C PHE A 305 -24.84 13.37 48.49
N PRO A 306 -25.63 13.17 49.57
CA PRO A 306 -26.22 14.26 50.33
C PRO A 306 -25.15 15.08 51.06
N ALA A 307 -25.37 16.40 51.16
CA ALA A 307 -24.48 17.34 51.84
C ALA A 307 -24.24 16.93 53.30
N LYS A 308 -22.97 16.71 53.64
CA LYS A 308 -22.51 16.38 55.00
C LYS A 308 -21.16 17.05 55.26
N GLU A 309 -20.88 17.33 56.53
CA GLU A 309 -19.60 17.91 56.95
C GLU A 309 -18.45 16.98 56.55
N ASN A 310 -17.40 17.54 55.93
CA ASN A 310 -16.24 16.80 55.40
C ASN A 310 -16.58 15.74 54.32
N LEU A 311 -17.64 15.97 53.53
CA LEU A 311 -17.97 15.11 52.37
C LEU A 311 -16.89 15.20 51.30
N ALA A 312 -16.22 14.07 51.05
CA ALA A 312 -15.32 13.88 49.93
C ALA A 312 -15.67 12.55 49.25
N VAL A 313 -15.70 12.53 47.92
CA VAL A 313 -15.98 11.32 47.15
C VAL A 313 -14.77 11.00 46.27
N THR A 314 -14.19 9.83 46.49
CA THR A 314 -13.14 9.30 45.62
C THR A 314 -13.80 8.66 44.39
N VAL A 315 -13.51 9.22 43.22
CA VAL A 315 -13.91 8.68 41.93
C VAL A 315 -12.79 7.79 41.41
N SER A 316 -13.12 6.56 41.04
CA SER A 316 -12.20 5.63 40.39
C SER A 316 -12.91 4.82 39.31
N GLY A 317 -12.20 4.44 38.25
CA GLY A 317 -12.76 3.60 37.19
C GLY A 317 -12.20 3.94 35.81
N ASP A 318 -13.01 3.63 34.80
CA ASP A 318 -12.61 3.63 33.39
C ASP A 318 -12.49 5.05 32.79
N ILE A 319 -13.11 6.06 33.42
CA ILE A 319 -12.94 7.49 33.05
C ILE A 319 -11.71 8.03 33.78
N THR A 320 -10.53 7.62 33.31
CA THR A 320 -9.25 7.89 33.99
C THR A 320 -8.97 9.39 34.19
N ALA A 321 -9.42 10.24 33.28
CA ALA A 321 -9.29 11.70 33.39
C ALA A 321 -10.07 12.30 34.58
N SER A 322 -11.07 11.58 35.11
CA SER A 322 -11.91 12.00 36.23
C SER A 322 -11.58 11.27 37.53
N ASN A 323 -10.57 10.38 37.54
CA ASN A 323 -10.16 9.67 38.75
C ASN A 323 -9.48 10.64 39.73
N GLY A 324 -9.90 10.58 40.99
CA GLY A 324 -9.40 11.49 42.02
C GLY A 324 -10.41 11.72 43.13
N VAL A 325 -10.05 12.57 44.07
CA VAL A 325 -10.94 12.94 45.17
C VAL A 325 -11.64 14.24 44.82
N VAL A 326 -12.98 14.22 44.84
CA VAL A 326 -13.81 15.42 44.68
C VAL A 326 -14.41 15.76 46.03
N THR A 327 -14.00 16.90 46.58
CA THR A 327 -14.49 17.42 47.86
C THR A 327 -15.72 18.29 47.62
N TRP A 328 -16.79 18.02 48.34
CA TRP A 328 -17.95 18.91 48.32
C TRP A 328 -17.61 20.18 49.09
N THR A 329 -17.80 21.33 48.45
CA THR A 329 -17.71 22.64 49.09
C THR A 329 -19.10 23.26 49.06
N LYS A 330 -19.64 23.62 50.22
CA LYS A 330 -20.94 24.28 50.33
C LYS A 330 -20.92 25.57 49.51
N PRO A 331 -21.77 25.73 48.47
CA PRO A 331 -21.85 26.98 47.73
C PRO A 331 -22.28 28.15 48.63
N GLU A 332 -21.78 29.36 48.37
CA GLU A 332 -22.07 30.56 49.18
C GLU A 332 -23.56 30.96 49.16
N GLU A 333 -24.30 30.56 48.13
CA GLU A 333 -25.72 30.83 47.93
C GLU A 333 -26.64 30.10 48.94
N CYS A 334 -26.12 29.13 49.68
CA CYS A 334 -26.89 28.31 50.62
C CYS A 334 -27.05 28.95 52.03
N GLU A 335 -26.58 30.18 52.24
CA GLU A 335 -26.53 30.87 53.55
C GLU A 335 -27.69 31.84 53.82
N THR A 336 -28.74 31.91 52.98
CA THR A 336 -29.86 32.85 53.23
C THR A 336 -31.25 32.17 53.27
N PRO A 337 -32.06 32.41 54.33
CA PRO A 337 -33.48 32.12 54.27
C PRO A 337 -34.16 33.15 53.35
N VAL A 338 -34.73 32.68 52.24
CA VAL A 338 -35.57 33.50 51.37
C VAL A 338 -36.83 33.91 52.14
N LYS A 339 -36.92 35.20 52.46
CA LYS A 339 -38.16 35.87 52.90
C LYS A 339 -39.19 35.80 51.75
N PRO A 340 -40.46 35.47 52.02
CA PRO A 340 -41.46 35.29 50.96
C PRO A 340 -41.76 36.63 50.26
N SER A 341 -41.59 36.64 48.95
CA SER A 341 -42.06 37.72 48.06
C SER A 341 -43.45 37.35 47.55
N THR A 342 -44.38 38.27 47.81
CA THR A 342 -45.78 38.38 47.42
C THR A 342 -46.10 37.95 45.98
N PRO A 343 -47.27 37.32 45.73
CA PRO A 343 -47.74 37.03 44.38
C PRO A 343 -48.31 38.29 43.70
N ALA A 344 -47.85 38.59 42.48
CA ALA A 344 -48.53 39.49 41.52
C ALA A 344 -49.13 38.59 40.43
N SER A 345 -50.44 38.40 40.44
CA SER A 345 -51.46 39.19 39.72
C SER A 345 -51.52 38.85 38.24
N GLU A 346 -52.64 38.21 37.89
CA GLU A 346 -53.15 37.95 36.55
C GLU A 346 -53.29 39.26 35.73
N GLY A 347 -53.14 39.12 34.41
CA GLY A 347 -53.45 40.13 33.40
C GLY A 347 -53.50 39.48 31.99
N PRO A 348 -54.59 39.62 31.21
CA PRO A 348 -54.93 38.77 30.05
C PRO A 348 -54.59 39.40 28.67
N SER A 349 -55.04 38.73 27.59
CA SER A 349 -55.05 39.14 26.15
C SER A 349 -53.72 38.96 25.40
N GLU A 350 -53.65 38.52 24.15
CA GLU A 350 -54.63 38.29 23.08
C GLU A 350 -53.99 37.44 21.95
N GLN A 351 -54.81 36.63 21.26
CA GLN A 351 -54.61 36.08 19.90
C GLN A 351 -54.83 37.21 18.85
N PRO A 352 -54.83 37.03 17.50
CA PRO A 352 -54.20 36.07 16.55
C PRO A 352 -53.48 36.79 15.36
N SER A 353 -52.93 36.06 14.37
CA SER A 353 -52.93 36.34 12.88
C SER A 353 -51.89 35.43 12.19
N GLU A 354 -52.26 34.40 11.39
CA GLU A 354 -52.50 34.42 9.92
C GLU A 354 -51.50 35.31 9.16
N GLY A 355 -50.53 34.81 8.36
CA GLY A 355 -50.59 34.14 7.04
C GLY A 355 -50.14 35.14 5.93
N PRO A 356 -49.85 34.81 4.65
CA PRO A 356 -49.24 33.65 4.00
C PRO A 356 -48.05 34.03 3.05
N SER A 357 -47.46 33.02 2.38
CA SER A 357 -46.99 32.96 0.96
C SER A 357 -46.30 34.17 0.29
N GLU A 358 -45.12 33.95 -0.31
CA GLU A 358 -44.88 34.04 -1.78
C GLU A 358 -43.43 33.70 -2.19
N GLU A 359 -43.29 32.60 -2.95
CA GLU A 359 -42.35 32.43 -4.09
C GLU A 359 -42.94 33.20 -5.30
N PRO A 360 -42.31 33.31 -6.50
CA PRO A 360 -40.92 33.11 -6.92
C PRO A 360 -40.37 34.35 -7.70
N SER A 361 -39.09 34.36 -8.06
CA SER A 361 -38.67 35.15 -9.24
C SER A 361 -37.53 34.50 -9.99
N ALA A 362 -37.71 34.43 -11.31
CA ALA A 362 -36.95 33.64 -12.24
C ALA A 362 -36.08 34.51 -13.17
N THR A 363 -35.05 33.86 -13.74
CA THR A 363 -34.46 34.07 -15.10
C THR A 363 -33.62 35.34 -15.38
N PRO A 364 -32.78 35.38 -16.45
CA PRO A 364 -32.04 34.34 -17.21
C PRO A 364 -30.59 34.78 -17.60
N SER A 365 -29.94 33.99 -18.47
CA SER A 365 -28.73 34.25 -19.30
C SER A 365 -27.37 33.95 -18.66
N GLU A 366 -26.37 33.34 -19.33
CA GLU A 366 -26.18 33.05 -20.75
C GLU A 366 -25.14 31.91 -20.94
N SER A 367 -25.28 31.20 -22.06
CA SER A 367 -24.39 30.21 -22.66
C SER A 367 -23.08 30.82 -23.16
N VAL A 368 -21.90 30.19 -22.95
CA VAL A 368 -20.92 29.90 -24.03
C VAL A 368 -20.03 28.69 -23.66
N SER A 369 -19.76 27.86 -24.68
CA SER A 369 -18.81 26.74 -24.75
C SER A 369 -17.32 27.15 -24.76
N GLU A 370 -16.46 26.16 -24.47
CA GLU A 370 -15.15 25.81 -25.10
C GLU A 370 -14.22 25.25 -24.01
N SER A 371 -13.96 23.94 -23.93
CA SER A 371 -13.01 23.15 -24.74
C SER A 371 -11.54 23.54 -24.53
N ALA A 372 -10.82 22.81 -23.66
CA ALA A 372 -9.51 22.18 -23.96
C ALA A 372 -8.86 21.49 -22.73
N SER A 373 -8.70 20.17 -22.86
CA SER A 373 -7.55 19.29 -22.51
C SER A 373 -6.72 19.51 -21.21
N PRO A 374 -6.62 18.49 -20.33
CA PRO A 374 -5.69 18.49 -19.20
C PRO A 374 -4.35 17.80 -19.53
N SER A 375 -3.26 18.41 -19.04
CA SER A 375 -1.92 17.83 -18.96
C SER A 375 -1.80 16.99 -17.68
N VAL A 376 -1.44 15.71 -17.81
CA VAL A 376 -1.18 14.81 -16.68
C VAL A 376 0.32 14.57 -16.51
N SER A 377 0.82 14.79 -15.29
CA SER A 377 2.15 14.37 -14.85
C SER A 377 2.02 13.09 -14.01
N ALA A 378 2.61 12.00 -14.49
CA ALA A 378 2.69 10.74 -13.78
C ALA A 378 3.92 10.73 -12.85
N THR A 379 3.73 10.27 -11.61
CA THR A 379 4.83 9.89 -10.71
C THR A 379 4.62 8.43 -10.34
N THR A 380 5.62 7.60 -10.62
CA THR A 380 5.62 6.15 -10.40
C THR A 380 6.01 5.79 -8.98
N SER A 381 5.44 4.69 -8.49
CA SER A 381 5.75 4.01 -7.23
C SER A 381 6.03 2.54 -7.55
N THR A 382 7.03 1.89 -6.93
CA THR A 382 7.16 0.43 -6.95
C THR A 382 7.91 -0.12 -5.74
N THR A 383 7.35 -1.15 -5.08
CA THR A 383 8.07 -2.39 -4.70
C THR A 383 7.09 -3.53 -4.33
N PRO A 384 7.46 -4.82 -4.52
CA PRO A 384 6.53 -5.92 -4.84
C PRO A 384 6.30 -6.96 -3.73
N VAL A 385 5.28 -7.82 -3.90
CA VAL A 385 5.12 -9.09 -3.17
C VAL A 385 4.96 -10.26 -4.16
N ALA A 386 5.70 -11.34 -3.90
CA ALA A 386 5.73 -12.58 -4.65
C ALA A 386 4.69 -13.60 -4.14
N THR A 387 4.12 -14.39 -5.06
CA THR A 387 3.29 -15.55 -4.75
C THR A 387 3.65 -16.75 -5.62
N THR A 388 3.37 -17.94 -5.08
CA THR A 388 2.88 -19.21 -5.70
C THR A 388 3.53 -20.44 -5.01
N PRO A 389 3.04 -21.70 -5.18
CA PRO A 389 1.83 -22.18 -5.87
C PRO A 389 0.97 -23.24 -5.11
N VAL A 390 -0.15 -23.58 -5.77
CA VAL A 390 -1.20 -24.59 -5.51
C VAL A 390 -0.84 -25.97 -6.08
N SER A 391 -1.46 -27.06 -5.58
CA SER A 391 -1.75 -28.29 -6.35
C SER A 391 -3.05 -28.98 -5.89
N ASP A 392 -3.80 -29.50 -6.86
CA ASP A 392 -5.13 -30.14 -6.82
C ASP A 392 -5.14 -31.67 -6.52
N ASN A 393 -6.26 -32.19 -5.96
CA ASN A 393 -7.12 -33.22 -6.61
C ASN A 393 -8.35 -33.68 -5.77
N GLU A 394 -9.51 -33.58 -6.44
CA GLU A 394 -10.81 -34.30 -6.48
C GLU A 394 -11.46 -35.12 -5.32
N ASP A 395 -12.74 -34.75 -5.12
CA ASP A 395 -14.00 -35.50 -4.89
C ASP A 395 -14.48 -35.94 -3.49
N GLY A 396 -15.76 -35.65 -3.21
CA GLY A 396 -16.55 -36.15 -2.07
C GLY A 396 -16.98 -35.09 -1.04
N GLY A 397 -18.19 -34.53 -1.23
CA GLY A 397 -18.75 -33.49 -0.36
C GLY A 397 -18.96 -33.89 1.10
N SER A 398 -18.34 -33.12 2.01
CA SER A 398 -18.94 -32.68 3.28
C SER A 398 -18.21 -31.43 3.77
N LEU A 399 -18.94 -30.52 4.39
CA LEU A 399 -18.51 -29.17 4.81
C LEU A 399 -17.22 -29.21 5.63
N PRO A 400 -16.18 -28.37 5.36
CA PRO A 400 -14.97 -28.41 6.15
C PRO A 400 -15.17 -27.75 7.51
N VAL A 401 -15.09 -28.59 8.53
CA VAL A 401 -14.88 -28.25 9.94
C VAL A 401 -13.43 -27.76 10.09
N THR A 402 -13.22 -26.49 10.44
CA THR A 402 -11.88 -25.97 10.75
C THR A 402 -11.47 -26.36 12.16
N GLY A 403 -10.77 -27.48 12.30
CA GLY A 403 -10.23 -27.94 13.57
C GLY A 403 -9.08 -28.93 13.41
N ALA A 404 -7.88 -28.49 13.80
CA ALA A 404 -6.65 -29.24 14.09
C ALA A 404 -5.80 -29.82 12.92
N ALA A 405 -4.66 -29.18 12.66
CA ALA A 405 -3.43 -29.84 12.19
C ALA A 405 -2.16 -29.03 12.51
N ALA A 406 -1.88 -28.75 13.79
CA ALA A 406 -0.60 -28.17 14.23
C ALA A 406 0.57 -29.19 14.28
N GLY A 407 0.39 -30.42 13.80
CA GLY A 407 1.36 -31.51 13.93
C GLY A 407 2.42 -31.61 12.82
N GLY A 408 2.20 -31.02 11.65
CA GLY A 408 3.06 -31.24 10.47
C GLY A 408 4.38 -30.46 10.48
N ILE A 409 4.42 -29.30 11.13
CA ILE A 409 5.58 -28.40 11.05
C ILE A 409 6.75 -28.88 11.94
N ALA A 410 6.47 -29.62 13.02
CA ALA A 410 7.52 -30.18 13.88
C ALA A 410 8.29 -31.35 13.22
N GLY A 411 7.63 -32.14 12.37
CA GLY A 411 8.25 -33.29 11.70
C GLY A 411 9.26 -32.90 10.62
N GLY A 412 8.96 -31.87 9.83
CA GLY A 412 9.83 -31.37 8.77
C GLY A 412 11.15 -30.76 9.30
N ALA A 413 11.08 -30.04 10.43
CA ALA A 413 12.25 -29.44 11.06
C ALA A 413 13.24 -30.48 11.60
N ALA A 414 12.73 -31.59 12.18
CA ALA A 414 13.57 -32.67 12.68
C ALA A 414 14.31 -33.40 11.55
N LEU A 415 13.65 -33.63 10.41
CA LEU A 415 14.26 -34.27 9.24
C LEU A 415 15.42 -33.43 8.67
N LEU A 416 15.23 -32.11 8.54
CA LEU A 416 16.26 -31.20 8.04
C LEU A 416 17.50 -31.14 8.95
N LEU A 417 17.31 -31.20 10.28
CA LEU A 417 18.41 -31.24 11.22
C LEU A 417 19.23 -32.53 11.12
N VAL A 418 18.58 -33.68 10.90
CA VAL A 418 19.27 -34.97 10.71
C VAL A 418 20.08 -34.98 9.41
N VAL A 419 19.51 -34.48 8.31
CA VAL A 419 20.20 -34.39 7.01
C VAL A 419 21.40 -33.43 7.10
N GLY A 420 21.22 -32.26 7.72
CA GLY A 420 22.30 -31.29 7.92
C GLY A 420 23.45 -31.84 8.76
N ALA A 421 23.15 -32.55 9.85
CA ALA A 421 24.15 -33.21 10.68
C ALA A 421 24.94 -34.29 9.92
N GLY A 422 24.26 -35.06 9.06
CA GLY A 422 24.89 -36.06 8.19
C GLY A 422 25.89 -35.45 7.21
N LEU A 423 25.50 -34.37 6.52
CA LEU A 423 26.37 -33.66 5.58
C LEU A 423 27.59 -33.03 6.27
N PHE A 424 27.39 -32.44 7.46
CA PHE A 424 28.49 -31.87 8.25
C PHE A 424 29.52 -32.92 8.68
N PHE A 425 29.07 -34.10 9.13
CA PHE A 425 29.98 -35.18 9.50
C PHE A 425 30.72 -35.77 8.30
N MET A 426 30.07 -35.85 7.12
CA MET A 426 30.71 -36.30 5.88
C MET A 426 31.80 -35.32 5.42
N ALA A 427 31.52 -34.02 5.47
CA ALA A 427 32.49 -32.97 5.15
C ALA A 427 33.68 -32.99 6.11
N ARG A 428 33.45 -33.20 7.41
CA ARG A 428 34.50 -33.29 8.43
C ARG A 428 35.39 -34.53 8.27
N ARG A 429 34.89 -35.62 7.65
CA ARG A 429 35.66 -36.85 7.42
C ARG A 429 36.58 -36.78 6.20
N ARG A 430 36.32 -35.86 5.26
CA ARG A 430 37.23 -35.61 4.12
C ARG A 430 38.37 -34.70 4.56
N LYS A 431 39.46 -35.31 5.06
CA LYS A 431 40.76 -34.63 5.12
C LYS A 431 41.18 -34.29 3.70
N LEU A 432 41.04 -33.02 3.31
CA LEU A 432 41.60 -32.49 2.08
C LEU A 432 43.12 -32.49 2.22
N ASN A 433 43.77 -33.48 1.62
CA ASN A 433 45.21 -33.47 1.48
C ASN A 433 45.56 -32.45 0.39
N PHE A 434 45.89 -31.24 0.80
CA PHE A 434 46.52 -30.26 -0.07
C PHE A 434 47.97 -30.74 -0.33
N LYS A 435 48.25 -31.21 -1.55
CA LYS A 435 49.62 -31.25 -2.06
C LYS A 435 49.94 -29.84 -2.52
N ALA A 436 50.91 -29.22 -1.85
CA ALA A 436 51.55 -27.97 -2.27
C ALA A 436 52.42 -28.20 -3.52
#